data_AF-A0A1Q3XY26-F1
#
_entry.id   AF-A0A1Q3XY26-F1
#
_cell.length_a   1.000
_cell.length_b   1.000
_cell.length_c   1.000
_cell.angle_alpha   90.00
_cell.angle_beta   90.00
_cell.angle_gamma   90.00
#
_symmetry.space_group_name_H-M   'P 1'
#
loop_
_entity.id
_entity.type
_entity.pdbx_description
1 polymer ?
#
loop_
_entity_poly.entity_id
_entity_poly.type
_entity_poly.pdbx_seq_one_letter_code
_entity_poly.pdbx_strand_id
1 'polypeptide(L)'
;MNSLTSTSEQDRITEAVTGIRADAHIGKLLQDAGKLKPQDMERVLQLQQKENLRFGEAAQKLGLVSEADIRQALSHQFEYPTIPAAEASLSPELTAATAPYSKEAEALRTVRSELLLRWFKDGRKTLAIGSARADEGASYLAANLAVLFAQMGRKVLLIDANMRQPRQHDIFNLGNGMGLSDILAERVPSLQVHTIKPFQTLSVLSAGSPPPNPAELLARPAFGALLSGLETSYDIVLVDTAPAQLSSDFQLVAARVGGMLVATRRNVSRLSPLAELKEKVTLSGAQVVGAVVLD
;
A
#
# COMPACT_ATOMS: atom_id res chain seq x y z
N MET A 1 -51.27 -4.61 28.44
CA MET A 1 -50.32 -3.52 28.18
C MET A 1 -48.95 -4.15 28.00
N ASN A 2 -48.36 -3.95 26.81
CA ASN A 2 -46.93 -3.92 26.41
C ASN A 2 -45.93 -4.87 27.11
N SER A 3 -44.97 -5.50 26.46
CA SER A 3 -44.44 -5.47 25.09
C SER A 3 -43.31 -6.49 25.10
N LEU A 4 -43.39 -7.52 24.26
CA LEU A 4 -42.29 -8.44 23.97
C LEU A 4 -42.12 -8.47 22.45
N THR A 5 -41.66 -7.35 21.87
CA THR A 5 -41.03 -7.39 20.56
C THR A 5 -39.59 -7.85 20.78
N SER A 6 -39.29 -9.04 20.27
CA SER A 6 -38.04 -9.76 20.49
C SER A 6 -36.86 -9.02 19.86
N THR A 7 -35.69 -9.12 20.47
CA THR A 7 -34.41 -8.55 20.03
C THR A 7 -34.10 -8.85 18.55
N SER A 8 -34.60 -9.97 18.01
CA SER A 8 -34.47 -10.34 16.58
C SER A 8 -35.24 -9.44 15.61
N GLU A 9 -36.31 -8.78 16.06
CA GLU A 9 -37.11 -7.87 15.23
C GLU A 9 -36.44 -6.50 15.15
N GLN A 10 -35.82 -6.04 16.24
CA GLN A 10 -35.06 -4.80 16.29
C GLN A 10 -33.77 -4.86 15.46
N ASP A 11 -33.06 -6.00 15.47
CA ASP A 11 -31.87 -6.20 14.63
C ASP A 11 -32.21 -6.21 13.13
N ARG A 12 -33.30 -6.88 12.74
CA ARG A 12 -33.79 -6.89 11.34
C ARG A 12 -34.23 -5.52 10.86
N ILE A 13 -34.87 -4.73 11.72
CA ILE A 13 -35.27 -3.35 11.39
C ILE A 13 -34.04 -2.46 11.27
N THR A 14 -33.02 -2.67 12.12
CA THR A 14 -31.78 -1.88 12.08
C THR A 14 -30.96 -2.18 10.82
N GLU A 15 -30.84 -3.44 10.41
CA GLU A 15 -30.23 -3.85 9.15
C GLU A 15 -31.02 -3.35 7.92
N ALA A 16 -32.36 -3.39 7.97
CA ALA A 16 -33.19 -2.87 6.89
C ALA A 16 -33.05 -1.34 6.74
N VAL A 17 -33.02 -0.60 7.85
CA VAL A 17 -32.88 0.87 7.84
C VAL A 17 -31.48 1.31 7.42
N THR A 18 -30.43 0.59 7.84
CA THR A 18 -29.06 0.85 7.37
C THR A 18 -28.87 0.48 5.90
N GLY A 19 -29.45 -0.63 5.44
CA GLY A 19 -29.47 -1.03 4.03
C GLY A 19 -30.17 -0.02 3.13
N ILE A 20 -31.36 0.46 3.49
CA ILE A 20 -32.12 1.47 2.72
C ILE A 20 -31.34 2.79 2.62
N ARG A 21 -30.67 3.21 3.71
CA ARG A 21 -29.89 4.45 3.74
C ARG A 21 -28.60 4.35 2.90
N ALA A 22 -27.96 3.17 2.89
CA ALA A 22 -26.81 2.88 2.04
C ALA A 22 -27.21 2.83 0.54
N ASP A 23 -28.35 2.23 0.22
CA ASP A 23 -28.87 2.13 -1.15
C ASP A 23 -29.30 3.48 -1.74
N ALA A 24 -29.88 4.37 -0.93
CA ALA A 24 -30.17 5.74 -1.36
C ALA A 24 -28.88 6.56 -1.58
N HIS A 25 -27.81 6.25 -0.84
CA HIS A 25 -26.53 6.95 -0.93
C HIS A 25 -25.71 6.52 -2.16
N ILE A 26 -25.72 5.23 -2.52
CA ILE A 26 -24.98 4.72 -3.68
C ILE A 26 -25.54 5.23 -5.02
N GLY A 27 -26.86 5.39 -5.15
CA GLY A 27 -27.47 5.94 -6.36
C GLY A 27 -27.01 7.37 -6.64
N LYS A 28 -26.89 8.19 -5.58
CA LYS A 28 -26.37 9.55 -5.68
C LYS A 28 -24.88 9.58 -6.01
N LEU A 29 -24.07 8.71 -5.40
CA LEU A 29 -22.64 8.60 -5.72
C LEU A 29 -22.39 8.18 -7.18
N LEU A 30 -23.18 7.25 -7.71
CA LEU A 30 -23.12 6.86 -9.13
C LEU A 30 -23.52 8.01 -10.06
N GLN A 31 -24.46 8.84 -9.65
CA GLN A 31 -24.87 10.03 -10.39
C GLN A 31 -23.80 11.14 -10.34
N ASP A 32 -23.26 11.43 -9.16
CA ASP A 32 -22.21 12.44 -8.95
C ASP A 32 -20.91 12.05 -9.69
N ALA A 33 -20.62 10.75 -9.79
CA ALA A 33 -19.53 10.21 -10.60
C ALA A 33 -19.81 10.18 -12.12
N GLY A 34 -20.98 10.67 -12.56
CA GLY A 34 -21.40 10.69 -13.97
C GLY A 34 -21.67 9.32 -14.58
N LYS A 35 -21.74 8.26 -13.77
CA LYS A 35 -21.96 6.87 -14.21
C LYS A 35 -23.42 6.52 -14.41
N LEU A 36 -24.33 7.25 -13.75
CA LEU A 36 -25.77 7.06 -13.86
C LEU A 36 -26.47 8.39 -14.20
N LYS A 37 -27.31 8.39 -15.24
CA LYS A 37 -28.06 9.60 -15.62
C LYS A 37 -29.27 9.80 -14.70
N PRO A 38 -29.71 11.05 -14.44
CA PRO A 38 -30.89 11.33 -13.61
C PRO A 38 -32.16 10.59 -14.06
N GLN A 39 -32.38 10.51 -15.37
CA GLN A 39 -33.54 9.85 -15.99
C GLN A 39 -33.56 8.32 -15.79
N ASP A 40 -32.40 7.70 -15.58
CA ASP A 40 -32.28 6.25 -15.42
C ASP A 40 -32.45 5.83 -13.95
N MET A 41 -32.33 6.77 -13.01
CA MET A 41 -32.46 6.52 -11.57
C MET A 41 -33.85 6.00 -11.18
N GLU A 42 -34.90 6.52 -11.80
CA GLU A 42 -36.27 6.07 -11.54
C GLU A 42 -36.49 4.62 -11.98
N ARG A 43 -35.89 4.21 -13.11
CA ARG A 43 -35.95 2.82 -13.61
C ARG A 43 -35.23 1.86 -12.67
N VAL A 44 -34.10 2.28 -12.09
CA VAL A 44 -33.37 1.49 -11.10
C VAL A 44 -34.22 1.30 -9.83
N LEU A 45 -34.81 2.37 -9.29
CA LEU A 45 -35.66 2.30 -8.09
C LEU A 45 -36.89 1.41 -8.30
N GLN A 46 -37.52 1.48 -9.47
CA GLN A 46 -38.65 0.61 -9.82
C GLN A 46 -38.24 -0.86 -9.85
N LEU A 47 -37.09 -1.19 -10.46
CA LEU A 47 -36.61 -2.57 -10.50
C LEU A 47 -36.18 -3.06 -9.11
N GLN A 48 -35.54 -2.19 -8.33
CA GLN A 48 -35.15 -2.45 -6.94
C GLN A 48 -36.35 -2.87 -6.10
N GLN A 49 -37.44 -2.11 -6.15
CA GLN A 49 -38.67 -2.43 -5.42
C GLN A 49 -39.38 -3.68 -5.97
N LYS A 50 -39.44 -3.81 -7.30
CA LYS A 50 -40.13 -4.92 -7.96
C LYS A 50 -39.48 -6.28 -7.66
N GLU A 51 -38.16 -6.32 -7.60
CA GLU A 51 -37.40 -7.57 -7.47
C GLU A 51 -36.69 -7.70 -6.12
N ASN A 52 -36.88 -6.73 -5.21
CA ASN A 52 -36.26 -6.69 -3.89
C ASN A 52 -34.72 -6.82 -3.96
N LEU A 53 -34.10 -6.09 -4.88
CA LEU A 53 -32.64 -6.06 -5.11
C LEU A 53 -32.00 -4.89 -4.34
N ARG A 54 -30.67 -4.91 -4.17
CA ARG A 54 -29.93 -3.69 -3.80
C ARG A 54 -29.86 -2.73 -4.98
N PHE A 55 -29.69 -1.43 -4.74
CA PHE A 55 -29.70 -0.42 -5.81
C PHE A 55 -28.64 -0.71 -6.89
N GLY A 56 -27.41 -1.05 -6.46
CA GLY A 56 -26.32 -1.39 -7.38
C GLY A 56 -26.63 -2.63 -8.23
N GLU A 57 -27.23 -3.66 -7.65
CA GLU A 57 -27.62 -4.89 -8.36
C GLU A 57 -28.71 -4.61 -9.41
N ALA A 58 -29.71 -3.78 -9.06
CA ALA A 58 -30.73 -3.34 -10.00
C ALA A 58 -30.13 -2.52 -11.16
N ALA A 59 -29.19 -1.61 -10.86
CA ALA A 59 -28.52 -0.80 -11.87
C ALA A 59 -27.62 -1.63 -12.80
N GLN A 60 -26.92 -2.63 -12.27
CA GLN A 60 -26.13 -3.58 -13.04
C GLN A 60 -27.01 -4.46 -13.93
N LYS A 61 -28.13 -4.95 -13.40
CA LYS A 61 -29.08 -5.80 -14.13
C LYS A 61 -29.74 -5.05 -15.29
N LEU A 62 -29.93 -3.74 -15.16
CA LEU A 62 -30.39 -2.86 -16.24
C LEU A 62 -29.29 -2.50 -17.26
N GLY A 63 -28.04 -2.93 -17.04
CA GLY A 63 -26.90 -2.62 -17.89
C GLY A 63 -26.47 -1.15 -17.85
N LEU A 64 -26.91 -0.40 -16.84
CA LEU A 64 -26.67 1.05 -16.73
C LEU A 64 -25.30 1.35 -16.13
N VAL A 65 -24.78 0.46 -15.28
CA VAL A 65 -23.49 0.58 -14.61
C VAL A 65 -22.79 -0.78 -14.60
N SER A 66 -21.46 -0.78 -14.64
CA SER A 66 -20.68 -1.99 -14.44
C SER A 66 -20.43 -2.27 -12.96
N GLU A 67 -20.01 -3.49 -12.63
CA GLU A 67 -19.56 -3.83 -11.28
C GLU A 67 -18.39 -2.93 -10.82
N ALA A 68 -17.52 -2.53 -11.75
CA ALA A 68 -16.42 -1.60 -11.47
C ALA A 68 -16.93 -0.21 -11.06
N ASP A 69 -17.99 0.29 -11.72
CA ASP A 69 -18.59 1.59 -11.39
C ASP A 69 -19.25 1.58 -10.00
N ILE A 70 -19.94 0.48 -9.65
CA ILE A 70 -20.54 0.28 -8.32
C ILE A 70 -19.45 0.25 -7.26
N ARG A 71 -18.37 -0.50 -7.49
CA ARG A 71 -17.24 -0.58 -6.57
C ARG A 71 -16.52 0.75 -6.40
N GLN A 72 -16.42 1.57 -7.45
CA GLN A 72 -15.86 2.91 -7.36
C GLN A 72 -16.77 3.86 -6.56
N ALA A 73 -18.08 3.82 -6.77
CA ALA A 73 -19.01 4.60 -5.96
C ALA A 73 -18.92 4.21 -4.48
N LEU A 74 -18.83 2.90 -4.18
CA LEU A 74 -18.66 2.40 -2.82
C LEU A 74 -17.34 2.83 -2.18
N SER A 75 -16.22 2.93 -2.93
CA SER A 75 -14.96 3.38 -2.33
C SER A 75 -15.03 4.82 -1.83
N HIS A 76 -15.71 5.71 -2.55
CA HIS A 76 -16.01 7.06 -2.08
C HIS A 76 -16.87 7.07 -0.82
N GLN A 77 -17.86 6.16 -0.72
CA GLN A 77 -18.72 6.04 0.46
C GLN A 77 -17.96 5.63 1.74
N PHE A 78 -16.94 4.77 1.60
CA PHE A 78 -16.16 4.25 2.72
C PHE A 78 -14.82 4.98 2.92
N GLU A 79 -14.63 6.14 2.29
CA GLU A 79 -13.37 6.91 2.32
C GLU A 79 -12.13 6.06 1.95
N TYR A 80 -12.30 5.03 1.13
CA TYR A 80 -11.21 4.17 0.70
C TYR A 80 -10.57 4.79 -0.55
N PRO A 81 -9.33 5.33 -0.48
CA PRO A 81 -8.74 6.00 -1.63
C PRO A 81 -8.37 4.96 -2.70
N THR A 82 -9.22 4.87 -3.72
CA THR A 82 -8.98 4.11 -4.96
C THR A 82 -8.73 5.09 -6.10
N ILE A 83 -7.76 4.80 -6.96
CA ILE A 83 -7.57 5.59 -8.19
C ILE A 83 -8.35 4.89 -9.31
N PRO A 84 -9.27 5.57 -10.01
CA PRO A 84 -9.80 5.03 -11.26
C PRO A 84 -8.64 4.84 -12.24
N ALA A 85 -8.56 3.66 -12.87
CA ALA A 85 -7.45 3.27 -13.74
C ALA A 85 -7.12 4.27 -14.88
N ALA A 86 -8.08 5.12 -15.26
CA ALA A 86 -7.92 6.15 -16.30
C ALA A 86 -7.22 7.45 -15.82
N GLU A 87 -7.13 7.68 -14.51
CA GLU A 87 -6.51 8.89 -13.91
C GLU A 87 -5.17 8.61 -13.23
N ALA A 88 -4.74 7.33 -13.20
CA ALA A 88 -3.49 6.94 -12.59
C ALA A 88 -2.30 7.32 -13.49
N SER A 89 -1.69 8.48 -13.21
CA SER A 89 -0.31 8.77 -13.63
C SER A 89 0.74 7.83 -13.00
N LEU A 90 0.31 6.81 -12.25
CA LEU A 90 1.15 5.90 -11.49
C LEU A 90 1.33 4.57 -12.23
N SER A 91 2.44 3.87 -11.96
CA SER A 91 2.75 2.59 -12.61
C SER A 91 1.68 1.52 -12.34
N PRO A 92 1.35 0.63 -13.31
CA PRO A 92 0.53 -0.54 -13.07
C PRO A 92 1.09 -1.48 -12.00
N GLU A 93 2.38 -1.36 -11.67
CA GLU A 93 3.02 -2.07 -10.55
C GLU A 93 2.42 -1.71 -9.18
N LEU A 94 1.76 -0.56 -9.03
CA LEU A 94 1.00 -0.24 -7.82
C LEU A 94 -0.36 -0.94 -7.81
N THR A 95 -0.36 -2.28 -7.85
CA THR A 95 -1.57 -3.12 -7.85
C THR A 95 -2.58 -2.73 -6.77
N ALA A 96 -2.11 -2.38 -5.56
CA ALA A 96 -2.96 -1.93 -4.46
C ALA A 96 -3.72 -0.61 -4.76
N ALA A 97 -3.20 0.22 -5.65
CA ALA A 97 -3.81 1.46 -6.11
C ALA A 97 -4.62 1.29 -7.40
N THR A 98 -4.07 0.56 -8.38
CA THR A 98 -4.59 0.46 -9.76
C THR A 98 -5.61 -0.67 -9.94
N ALA A 99 -5.49 -1.74 -9.14
CA ALA A 99 -6.40 -2.89 -9.14
C ALA A 99 -6.78 -3.30 -7.71
N PRO A 100 -7.35 -2.38 -6.90
CA PRO A 100 -7.56 -2.59 -5.46
C PRO A 100 -8.47 -3.77 -5.12
N TYR A 101 -9.30 -4.24 -6.05
CA TYR A 101 -10.22 -5.37 -5.84
C TYR A 101 -9.70 -6.69 -6.42
N SER A 102 -8.44 -6.74 -6.85
CA SER A 102 -7.83 -7.96 -7.39
C SER A 102 -7.48 -8.94 -6.26
N LYS A 103 -7.27 -10.22 -6.62
CA LYS A 103 -6.82 -11.24 -5.67
C LYS A 103 -5.44 -10.93 -5.11
N GLU A 104 -4.60 -10.34 -5.95
CA GLU A 104 -3.24 -9.92 -5.60
C GLU A 104 -3.27 -8.77 -4.59
N ALA A 105 -4.14 -7.77 -4.77
CA ALA A 105 -4.34 -6.70 -3.80
C ALA A 105 -4.82 -7.25 -2.43
N GLU A 106 -5.70 -8.27 -2.44
CA GLU A 106 -6.18 -8.90 -1.21
C GLU A 106 -5.10 -9.74 -0.50
N ALA A 107 -4.24 -10.43 -1.26
CA ALA A 107 -3.08 -11.10 -0.71
C ALA A 107 -2.11 -10.10 -0.05
N LEU A 108 -1.86 -8.96 -0.70
CA LEU A 108 -1.04 -7.88 -0.13
C LEU A 108 -1.67 -7.27 1.14
N ARG A 109 -3.01 -7.13 1.21
CA ARG A 109 -3.71 -6.71 2.45
C ARG A 109 -3.52 -7.72 3.58
N THR A 110 -3.51 -9.01 3.26
CA THR A 110 -3.21 -10.06 4.24
C THR A 110 -1.80 -9.90 4.81
N VAL A 111 -0.80 -9.68 3.94
CA VAL A 111 0.59 -9.39 4.38
C VAL A 111 0.63 -8.15 5.28
N ARG A 112 -0.03 -7.05 4.88
CA ARG A 112 -0.10 -5.83 5.71
C ARG A 112 -0.68 -6.11 7.10
N SER A 113 -1.79 -6.86 7.18
CA SER A 113 -2.43 -7.20 8.46
C SER A 113 -1.51 -8.04 9.36
N GLU A 114 -0.80 -9.02 8.80
CA GLU A 114 0.19 -9.80 9.55
C GLU A 114 1.35 -8.94 10.07
N LEU A 115 1.84 -7.99 9.26
CA LEU A 115 2.88 -7.05 9.68
C LEU A 115 2.40 -6.14 10.82
N LEU A 116 1.16 -5.67 10.79
CA LEU A 116 0.58 -4.89 11.90
C LEU A 116 0.59 -5.67 13.20
N LEU A 117 0.18 -6.94 13.15
CA LEU A 117 0.04 -7.79 14.33
C LEU A 117 1.39 -8.24 14.90
N ARG A 118 2.37 -8.52 14.03
CA ARG A 118 3.64 -9.16 14.42
C ARG A 118 4.83 -8.21 14.52
N TRP A 119 4.86 -7.15 13.72
CA TRP A 119 6.00 -6.23 13.66
C TRP A 119 5.69 -4.88 14.28
N PHE A 120 4.64 -4.21 13.79
CA PHE A 120 4.33 -2.84 14.18
C PHE A 120 3.58 -2.73 15.53
N LYS A 121 3.04 -3.84 16.05
CA LYS A 121 2.34 -3.87 17.35
C LYS A 121 3.22 -3.44 18.53
N ASP A 122 4.50 -3.79 18.50
CA ASP A 122 5.43 -3.57 19.62
C ASP A 122 6.10 -2.19 19.58
N GLY A 123 5.46 -1.21 18.94
CA GLY A 123 5.96 0.17 18.82
C GLY A 123 7.09 0.36 17.80
N ARG A 124 7.53 -0.71 17.13
CA ARG A 124 8.44 -0.60 15.98
C ARG A 124 7.73 0.14 14.85
N LYS A 125 8.44 1.04 14.18
CA LYS A 125 7.90 1.83 13.07
C LYS A 125 8.61 1.60 11.75
N THR A 126 9.82 1.08 11.77
CA THR A 126 10.65 0.92 10.58
C THR A 126 10.76 -0.55 10.17
N LEU A 127 10.70 -0.85 8.87
CA LEU A 127 10.87 -2.20 8.32
C LEU A 127 11.64 -2.15 6.99
N ALA A 128 12.69 -2.96 6.86
CA ALA A 128 13.40 -3.11 5.60
C ALA A 128 12.69 -4.14 4.71
N ILE A 129 12.73 -3.93 3.40
CA ILE A 129 12.23 -4.87 2.40
C ILE A 129 13.39 -5.17 1.46
N GLY A 130 13.66 -6.46 1.26
CA GLY A 130 14.79 -6.89 0.43
C GLY A 130 14.52 -8.22 -0.25
N SER A 131 15.45 -8.63 -1.11
CA SER A 131 15.41 -9.89 -1.83
C SER A 131 16.81 -10.48 -2.00
N ALA A 132 16.90 -11.76 -2.32
CA ALA A 132 18.19 -12.40 -2.54
C ALA A 132 18.79 -11.95 -3.87
N ARG A 133 17.95 -11.79 -4.90
CA ARG A 133 18.34 -11.44 -6.26
C ARG A 133 17.52 -10.28 -6.79
N ALA A 134 18.04 -9.63 -7.82
CA ALA A 134 17.27 -8.70 -8.62
C ALA A 134 16.03 -9.41 -9.20
N ASP A 135 15.00 -8.62 -9.52
CA ASP A 135 13.75 -9.08 -10.14
C ASP A 135 12.90 -10.04 -9.28
N GLU A 136 13.18 -10.15 -7.98
CA GLU A 136 12.39 -10.91 -7.00
C GLU A 136 11.28 -10.08 -6.33
N GLY A 137 11.11 -8.81 -6.73
CA GLY A 137 9.93 -7.99 -6.38
C GLY A 137 9.99 -7.25 -5.05
N ALA A 138 11.17 -7.04 -4.45
CA ALA A 138 11.31 -6.25 -3.22
C ALA A 138 10.73 -4.83 -3.35
N SER A 139 11.12 -4.09 -4.40
CA SER A 139 10.62 -2.73 -4.64
C SER A 139 9.11 -2.69 -4.90
N TYR A 140 8.58 -3.68 -5.64
CA TYR A 140 7.14 -3.85 -5.86
C TYR A 140 6.39 -4.06 -4.54
N LEU A 141 6.90 -4.96 -3.69
CA LEU A 141 6.30 -5.27 -2.40
C LEU A 141 6.34 -4.05 -1.47
N ALA A 142 7.47 -3.35 -1.40
CA ALA A 142 7.63 -2.14 -0.60
C ALA A 142 6.64 -1.04 -1.00
N ALA A 143 6.52 -0.78 -2.31
CA ALA A 143 5.62 0.23 -2.86
C ALA A 143 4.15 -0.07 -2.56
N ASN A 144 3.71 -1.31 -2.80
CA ASN A 144 2.32 -1.70 -2.55
C ASN A 144 1.98 -1.74 -1.06
N LEU A 145 2.88 -2.20 -0.19
CA LEU A 145 2.67 -2.12 1.25
C LEU A 145 2.55 -0.67 1.71
N ALA A 146 3.37 0.24 1.17
CA ALA A 146 3.29 1.66 1.48
C ALA A 146 1.91 2.25 1.14
N VAL A 147 1.37 1.94 -0.05
CA VAL A 147 0.02 2.30 -0.46
C VAL A 147 -1.03 1.72 0.50
N LEU A 148 -0.94 0.43 0.82
CA LEU A 148 -1.94 -0.24 1.67
C LEU A 148 -1.95 0.27 3.11
N PHE A 149 -0.81 0.70 3.65
CA PHE A 149 -0.75 1.36 4.95
C PHE A 149 -1.32 2.77 4.89
N ALA A 150 -1.04 3.52 3.82
CA ALA A 150 -1.59 4.85 3.62
C ALA A 150 -3.12 4.82 3.46
N GLN A 151 -3.67 3.81 2.78
CA GLN A 151 -5.11 3.56 2.68
C GLN A 151 -5.78 3.30 4.05
N MET A 152 -5.03 2.91 5.09
CA MET A 152 -5.53 2.81 6.46
C MET A 152 -5.43 4.15 7.23
N GLY A 153 -5.07 5.24 6.54
CA GLY A 153 -4.86 6.55 7.15
C GLY A 153 -3.54 6.67 7.94
N ARG A 154 -2.64 5.68 7.87
CA ARG A 154 -1.32 5.78 8.51
C ARG A 154 -0.47 6.80 7.78
N LYS A 155 0.34 7.56 8.53
CA LYS A 155 1.36 8.42 7.94
C LYS A 155 2.59 7.57 7.59
N VAL A 156 2.79 7.33 6.29
CA VAL A 156 3.78 6.39 5.76
C VAL A 156 4.90 7.13 5.04
N LEU A 157 6.13 6.71 5.27
CA LEU A 157 7.27 7.05 4.44
C LEU A 157 7.84 5.78 3.80
N LEU A 158 8.02 5.81 2.48
CA LEU A 158 8.80 4.82 1.75
C LEU A 158 10.14 5.42 1.36
N ILE A 159 11.24 4.77 1.70
CA ILE A 159 12.60 5.17 1.38
C ILE A 159 13.19 4.19 0.37
N ASP A 160 13.66 4.69 -0.76
CA ASP A 160 14.46 3.90 -1.70
C ASP A 160 15.93 3.96 -1.27
N ALA A 161 16.39 2.96 -0.51
CA ALA A 161 17.79 2.81 -0.14
C ALA A 161 18.59 1.96 -1.14
N ASN A 162 17.97 1.56 -2.27
CA ASN A 162 18.68 0.92 -3.37
C ASN A 162 19.29 1.98 -4.30
N MET A 163 20.41 2.57 -3.88
CA MET A 163 21.11 3.58 -4.68
C MET A 163 21.84 3.01 -5.91
N ARG A 164 21.85 1.69 -6.08
CA ARG A 164 22.51 1.00 -7.21
C ARG A 164 21.55 0.81 -8.38
N GLN A 165 20.32 0.39 -8.07
CA GLN A 165 19.26 0.16 -9.04
C GLN A 165 17.93 0.70 -8.47
N PRO A 166 17.81 2.02 -8.28
CA PRO A 166 16.62 2.60 -7.67
C PRO A 166 15.40 2.39 -8.56
N ARG A 167 14.25 2.16 -7.93
CA ARG A 167 13.01 1.75 -8.61
C ARG A 167 11.80 2.56 -8.17
N GLN A 168 11.83 3.14 -6.97
CA GLN A 168 10.63 3.77 -6.41
C GLN A 168 10.21 5.02 -7.17
N HIS A 169 11.17 5.78 -7.69
CA HIS A 169 10.87 6.93 -8.53
C HIS A 169 10.13 6.56 -9.82
N ASP A 170 10.45 5.41 -10.43
CA ASP A 170 9.74 4.89 -11.60
C ASP A 170 8.34 4.37 -11.22
N ILE A 171 8.24 3.58 -10.14
CA ILE A 171 6.97 2.99 -9.68
C ILE A 171 5.94 4.09 -9.36
N PHE A 172 6.39 5.17 -8.71
CA PHE A 172 5.53 6.29 -8.32
C PHE A 172 5.52 7.45 -9.33
N ASN A 173 6.23 7.33 -10.46
CA ASN A 173 6.34 8.36 -11.50
C ASN A 173 6.78 9.75 -10.97
N LEU A 174 7.87 9.78 -10.20
CA LEU A 174 8.33 10.96 -9.45
C LEU A 174 9.42 11.78 -10.16
N GLY A 175 9.89 11.31 -11.32
CA GLY A 175 11.13 11.80 -11.93
C GLY A 175 12.35 11.50 -11.06
N ASN A 176 13.55 11.76 -11.58
CA ASN A 176 14.79 11.51 -10.85
C ASN A 176 15.28 12.81 -10.20
N GLY A 177 14.74 13.10 -9.00
CA GLY A 177 15.10 14.26 -8.19
C GLY A 177 16.15 13.95 -7.13
N MET A 178 16.46 14.95 -6.29
CA MET A 178 17.31 14.76 -5.12
C MET A 178 16.65 13.78 -4.13
N GLY A 179 17.46 12.97 -3.46
CA GLY A 179 16.93 11.91 -2.58
C GLY A 179 17.89 11.51 -1.46
N LEU A 180 17.78 10.27 -1.01
CA LEU A 180 18.52 9.75 0.14
C LEU A 180 20.03 9.95 0.01
N SER A 181 20.62 9.66 -1.15
CA SER A 181 22.06 9.80 -1.37
C SER A 181 22.52 11.26 -1.21
N ASP A 182 21.75 12.21 -1.73
CA ASP A 182 22.04 13.64 -1.66
C ASP A 182 21.94 14.17 -0.23
N ILE A 183 20.98 13.66 0.56
CA ILE A 183 20.84 13.95 1.99
C ILE A 183 22.04 13.42 2.77
N LEU A 184 22.41 12.15 2.56
CA LEU A 184 23.54 11.52 3.28
C LEU A 184 24.91 12.06 2.86
N ALA A 185 24.98 12.69 1.68
CA ALA A 185 26.13 13.43 1.20
C ALA A 185 26.12 14.92 1.60
N GLU A 186 25.14 15.37 2.40
CA GLU A 186 24.98 16.75 2.88
C GLU A 186 24.88 17.79 1.74
N ARG A 187 24.37 17.36 0.58
CA ARG A 187 24.19 18.23 -0.60
C ARG A 187 22.89 19.03 -0.55
N VAL A 188 21.97 18.65 0.32
CA VAL A 188 20.67 19.32 0.49
C VAL A 188 20.46 19.71 1.95
N PRO A 189 19.91 20.92 2.22
CA PRO A 189 19.76 21.43 3.58
C PRO A 189 18.56 20.83 4.32
N SER A 190 17.64 20.17 3.62
CA SER A 190 16.41 19.64 4.20
C SER A 190 16.00 18.32 3.55
N LEU A 191 15.30 17.49 4.32
CA LEU A 191 14.63 16.30 3.82
C LEU A 191 13.62 16.69 2.72
N GLN A 192 13.83 16.19 1.50
CA GLN A 192 12.89 16.35 0.41
C GLN A 192 12.17 15.02 0.16
N VAL A 193 10.86 15.02 0.30
CA VAL A 193 10.00 13.87 0.04
C VAL A 193 8.90 14.24 -0.93
N HIS A 194 8.47 13.27 -1.73
CA HIS A 194 7.35 13.42 -2.63
C HIS A 194 6.08 12.93 -1.94
N THR A 195 5.09 13.81 -1.78
CA THR A 195 3.75 13.39 -1.36
C THR A 195 3.02 12.78 -2.55
N ILE A 196 2.53 11.55 -2.40
CA ILE A 196 1.91 10.82 -3.51
C ILE A 196 0.43 11.15 -3.58
N LYS A 197 -0.01 11.83 -4.62
CA LYS A 197 -1.46 11.99 -4.87
C LYS A 197 -2.00 10.69 -5.47
N PRO A 198 -3.15 10.16 -5.01
CA PRO A 198 -4.10 10.70 -4.03
C PRO A 198 -3.87 10.28 -2.56
N PHE A 199 -2.81 9.54 -2.26
CA PHE A 199 -2.46 9.08 -0.92
C PHE A 199 -1.76 10.18 -0.10
N GLN A 200 -2.51 11.16 0.41
CA GLN A 200 -1.94 12.33 1.11
C GLN A 200 -1.06 11.98 2.33
N THR A 201 -1.27 10.81 2.94
CA THR A 201 -0.48 10.32 4.07
C THR A 201 0.76 9.51 3.64
N LEU A 202 0.96 9.30 2.34
CA LEU A 202 2.12 8.61 1.78
C LEU A 202 3.15 9.61 1.25
N SER A 203 4.36 9.52 1.81
CA SER A 203 5.56 10.18 1.31
C SER A 203 6.54 9.16 0.72
N VAL A 204 7.24 9.53 -0.34
CA VAL A 204 8.34 8.75 -0.92
C VAL A 204 9.62 9.58 -0.90
N LEU A 205 10.68 9.02 -0.33
CA LEU A 205 12.05 9.50 -0.45
C LEU A 205 12.75 8.64 -1.51
N SER A 206 13.02 9.22 -2.67
CA SER A 206 13.77 8.56 -3.75
C SER A 206 15.21 8.31 -3.34
N ALA A 207 15.93 7.48 -4.10
CA ALA A 207 17.33 7.18 -3.81
C ALA A 207 18.26 8.39 -4.02
N GLY A 208 17.88 9.32 -4.90
CA GLY A 208 18.68 10.48 -5.27
C GLY A 208 19.72 10.18 -6.33
N SER A 209 20.67 11.09 -6.49
CA SER A 209 21.75 10.97 -7.48
C SER A 209 22.63 9.74 -7.21
N PRO A 210 22.96 8.89 -8.20
CA PRO A 210 23.79 7.71 -7.99
C PRO A 210 25.15 8.08 -7.36
N PRO A 211 25.46 7.64 -6.13
CA PRO A 211 26.74 7.94 -5.51
C PRO A 211 27.79 6.90 -5.93
N PRO A 212 29.09 7.26 -5.96
CA PRO A 212 30.16 6.29 -6.21
C PRO A 212 30.34 5.28 -5.07
N ASN A 213 29.80 5.58 -3.88
CA ASN A 213 30.04 4.88 -2.62
C ASN A 213 28.74 4.67 -1.77
N PRO A 214 27.74 3.91 -2.27
CA PRO A 214 26.47 3.71 -1.55
C PRO A 214 26.61 3.11 -0.16
N ALA A 215 27.45 2.09 -0.01
CA ALA A 215 27.62 1.37 1.26
C ALA A 215 28.19 2.28 2.34
N GLU A 216 29.15 3.13 1.98
CA GLU A 216 29.78 4.09 2.86
C GLU A 216 28.79 5.16 3.33
N LEU A 217 27.86 5.58 2.48
CA LEU A 217 26.79 6.51 2.88
C LEU A 217 25.84 5.86 3.90
N LEU A 218 25.40 4.62 3.63
CA LEU A 218 24.51 3.87 4.52
C LEU A 218 25.16 3.50 5.86
N ALA A 219 26.48 3.30 5.87
CA ALA A 219 27.25 3.02 7.08
C ALA A 219 27.41 4.23 8.01
N ARG A 220 27.22 5.46 7.52
CA ARG A 220 27.41 6.67 8.35
C ARG A 220 26.42 6.74 9.52
N PRO A 221 26.81 7.39 10.64
CA PRO A 221 25.88 7.71 11.73
C PRO A 221 24.69 8.54 11.27
N ALA A 222 24.90 9.42 10.27
CA ALA A 222 23.86 10.27 9.69
C ALA A 222 22.63 9.49 9.20
N PHE A 223 22.82 8.29 8.64
CA PHE A 223 21.68 7.45 8.22
C PHE A 223 20.85 6.94 9.40
N GLY A 224 21.49 6.56 10.51
CA GLY A 224 20.78 6.16 11.73
C GLY A 224 20.06 7.32 12.39
N ALA A 225 20.69 8.50 12.42
CA ALA A 225 20.06 9.73 12.91
C ALA A 225 18.85 10.14 12.06
N LEU A 226 18.95 10.02 10.73
CA LEU A 226 17.85 10.24 9.80
C LEU A 226 16.68 9.30 10.12
N LEU A 227 16.91 7.99 10.20
CA LEU A 227 15.84 7.02 10.52
C LEU A 227 15.18 7.34 11.86
N SER A 228 15.97 7.64 12.89
CA SER A 228 15.43 7.98 14.23
C SER A 228 14.55 9.24 14.20
N GLY A 229 14.96 10.27 13.45
CA GLY A 229 14.15 11.49 13.27
C GLY A 229 12.88 11.26 12.43
N LEU A 230 12.88 10.29 11.53
CA LEU A 230 11.70 9.95 10.74
C LEU A 230 10.64 9.20 11.56
N GLU A 231 11.06 8.38 12.53
CA GLU A 231 10.15 7.67 13.44
C GLU A 231 9.31 8.61 14.33
N THR A 232 9.71 9.87 14.51
CA THR A 232 8.89 10.88 15.22
C THR A 232 7.80 11.47 14.33
N SER A 233 7.98 11.42 13.01
CA SER A 233 7.14 12.12 12.04
C SER A 233 6.20 11.20 11.26
N TYR A 234 6.50 9.90 11.24
CA TYR A 234 5.74 8.88 10.52
C TYR A 234 5.31 7.76 11.47
N ASP A 235 4.18 7.13 11.17
CA ASP A 235 3.70 5.94 11.88
C ASP A 235 4.44 4.69 11.38
N ILE A 236 4.75 4.66 10.09
CA ILE A 236 5.37 3.54 9.39
C ILE A 236 6.43 4.07 8.42
N VAL A 237 7.63 3.50 8.49
CA VAL A 237 8.74 3.76 7.59
C VAL A 237 9.17 2.45 6.93
N LEU A 238 8.98 2.35 5.62
CA LEU A 238 9.40 1.21 4.82
C LEU A 238 10.69 1.57 4.09
N VAL A 239 11.69 0.68 4.13
CA VAL A 239 13.00 0.92 3.49
C VAL A 239 13.26 -0.16 2.45
N ASP A 240 13.15 0.19 1.18
CA ASP A 240 13.51 -0.68 0.06
C ASP A 240 15.04 -0.78 -0.05
N THR A 241 15.57 -1.98 -0.31
CA THR A 241 17.01 -2.26 -0.26
C THR A 241 17.52 -2.91 -1.54
N ALA A 242 18.81 -2.73 -1.81
CA ALA A 242 19.47 -3.42 -2.91
C ALA A 242 19.45 -4.94 -2.70
N PRO A 243 19.24 -5.76 -3.75
CA PRO A 243 19.31 -7.21 -3.63
C PRO A 243 20.64 -7.72 -3.09
N ALA A 244 20.61 -8.78 -2.28
CA ALA A 244 21.81 -9.32 -1.63
C ALA A 244 22.86 -9.87 -2.61
N GLN A 245 22.44 -10.26 -3.81
CA GLN A 245 23.33 -10.67 -4.90
C GLN A 245 24.23 -9.52 -5.37
N LEU A 246 23.77 -8.27 -5.30
CA LEU A 246 24.45 -7.13 -5.89
C LEU A 246 25.40 -6.44 -4.91
N SER A 247 25.06 -6.43 -3.62
CA SER A 247 25.83 -5.70 -2.61
C SER A 247 25.49 -6.14 -1.19
N SER A 248 26.28 -5.69 -0.22
CA SER A 248 26.00 -5.81 1.22
C SER A 248 25.20 -4.63 1.79
N ASP A 249 24.76 -3.68 0.94
CA ASP A 249 24.03 -2.48 1.35
C ASP A 249 22.78 -2.82 2.19
N PHE A 250 22.08 -3.91 1.83
CA PHE A 250 20.92 -4.40 2.57
C PHE A 250 21.24 -4.76 4.03
N GLN A 251 22.46 -5.24 4.33
CA GLN A 251 22.86 -5.60 5.70
C GLN A 251 23.01 -4.35 6.57
N LEU A 252 23.54 -3.27 6.00
CA LEU A 252 23.68 -1.98 6.68
C LEU A 252 22.30 -1.40 7.00
N VAL A 253 21.37 -1.47 6.05
CA VAL A 253 19.98 -1.06 6.28
C VAL A 253 19.32 -1.96 7.33
N ALA A 254 19.41 -3.28 7.18
CA ALA A 254 18.82 -4.24 8.11
C ALA A 254 19.34 -4.03 9.54
N ALA A 255 20.65 -3.83 9.72
CA ALA A 255 21.24 -3.57 11.03
C ALA A 255 20.66 -2.33 11.73
N ARG A 256 20.35 -1.27 10.97
CA ARG A 256 19.77 -0.02 11.49
C ARG A 256 18.29 -0.12 11.76
N VAL A 257 17.56 -0.88 10.93
CA VAL A 257 16.11 -1.06 11.04
C VAL A 257 15.73 -2.14 12.06
N GLY A 258 16.59 -3.15 12.24
CA GLY A 258 16.38 -4.27 13.15
C GLY A 258 15.46 -5.38 12.61
N GLY A 259 14.87 -5.21 11.43
CA GLY A 259 14.02 -6.21 10.80
C GLY A 259 13.93 -6.08 9.29
N MET A 260 13.79 -7.23 8.62
CA MET A 260 13.64 -7.31 7.17
C MET A 260 12.52 -8.28 6.77
N LEU A 261 11.66 -7.83 5.86
CA LEU A 261 10.74 -8.67 5.09
C LEU A 261 11.40 -9.06 3.77
N VAL A 262 11.36 -10.35 3.44
CA VAL A 262 12.02 -10.86 2.23
C VAL A 262 10.99 -11.11 1.13
N ALA A 263 11.17 -10.49 -0.04
CA ALA A 263 10.43 -10.81 -1.24
C ALA A 263 11.09 -12.00 -1.97
N THR A 264 10.27 -12.94 -2.43
CA THR A 264 10.71 -14.10 -3.24
C THR A 264 9.70 -14.33 -4.36
N ARG A 265 10.09 -15.10 -5.37
CA ARG A 265 9.23 -15.42 -6.52
C ARG A 265 9.04 -16.91 -6.71
N ARG A 266 7.79 -17.29 -6.90
CA ARG A 266 7.37 -18.66 -7.22
C ARG A 266 8.09 -19.13 -8.47
N ASN A 267 8.63 -20.35 -8.43
CA ASN A 267 9.34 -20.99 -9.54
C ASN A 267 10.59 -20.23 -10.08
N VAL A 268 11.02 -19.15 -9.42
CA VAL A 268 12.18 -18.34 -9.82
C VAL A 268 13.23 -18.30 -8.71
N SER A 269 12.82 -17.97 -7.48
CA SER A 269 13.73 -17.89 -6.34
C SER A 269 14.24 -19.26 -5.93
N ARG A 270 15.54 -19.34 -5.64
CA ARG A 270 16.20 -20.57 -5.18
C ARG A 270 16.39 -20.54 -3.67
N LEU A 271 16.29 -21.70 -3.03
CA LEU A 271 16.43 -21.82 -1.58
C LEU A 271 17.82 -21.43 -1.06
N SER A 272 18.91 -21.76 -1.79
CA SER A 272 20.28 -21.45 -1.33
C SER A 272 20.52 -19.94 -1.18
N PRO A 273 20.28 -19.09 -2.20
CA PRO A 273 20.40 -17.64 -2.03
C PRO A 273 19.50 -17.06 -0.92
N LEU A 274 18.30 -17.61 -0.73
CA LEU A 274 17.39 -17.17 0.35
C LEU A 274 17.92 -17.55 1.74
N ALA A 275 18.52 -18.73 1.88
CA ALA A 275 19.15 -19.16 3.11
C ALA A 275 20.37 -18.27 3.46
N GLU A 276 21.21 -17.96 2.47
CA GLU A 276 22.34 -17.05 2.62
C GLU A 276 21.89 -15.63 2.99
N LEU A 277 20.82 -15.12 2.36
CA LEU A 277 20.23 -13.83 2.73
C LEU A 277 19.76 -13.85 4.20
N LYS A 278 19.02 -14.88 4.61
CA LYS A 278 18.55 -15.01 5.99
C LYS A 278 19.71 -15.01 6.99
N GLU A 279 20.77 -15.74 6.70
CA GLU A 279 21.97 -15.79 7.53
C GLU A 279 22.62 -14.40 7.63
N LYS A 280 22.83 -13.71 6.51
CA LYS A 280 23.43 -12.37 6.47
C LYS A 280 22.60 -11.31 7.21
N VAL A 281 21.27 -11.39 7.16
CA VAL A 281 20.38 -10.53 7.96
C VAL A 281 20.51 -10.84 9.45
N THR A 282 20.55 -12.12 9.81
CA THR A 282 20.69 -12.53 11.22
C THR A 282 22.04 -12.09 11.79
N LEU A 283 23.12 -12.22 11.02
CA LEU A 283 24.47 -11.79 11.40
C LEU A 283 24.59 -10.27 11.56
N SER A 284 23.70 -9.47 10.95
CA SER A 284 23.68 -8.02 11.15
C SER A 284 22.93 -7.59 12.43
N GLY A 285 22.44 -8.56 13.22
CA GLY A 285 21.63 -8.32 14.42
C GLY A 285 20.15 -8.03 14.14
N ALA A 286 19.74 -8.12 12.87
CA ALA A 286 18.36 -7.93 12.45
C ALA A 286 17.60 -9.26 12.39
N GLN A 287 16.29 -9.21 12.51
CA GLN A 287 15.45 -10.39 12.33
C GLN A 287 14.84 -10.45 10.92
N VAL A 288 14.73 -11.65 10.37
CA VAL A 288 13.87 -11.89 9.21
C VAL A 288 12.44 -12.04 9.70
N VAL A 289 11.61 -11.02 9.45
CA VAL A 289 10.20 -10.95 9.91
C VAL A 289 9.35 -12.00 9.19
N GLY A 290 9.68 -12.29 7.94
CA GLY A 290 9.02 -13.30 7.13
C GLY A 290 9.47 -13.24 5.68
N ALA A 291 8.85 -14.08 4.84
CA ALA A 291 9.02 -14.07 3.40
C ALA A 291 7.65 -13.98 2.71
N VAL A 292 7.57 -13.20 1.63
CA VAL A 292 6.39 -13.08 0.77
C VAL A 292 6.72 -13.71 -0.57
N VAL A 293 5.96 -14.73 -0.96
CA VAL A 293 6.10 -15.42 -2.25
C VAL A 293 5.21 -14.72 -3.27
N LEU A 294 5.82 -13.97 -4.16
CA LEU A 294 5.21 -13.34 -5.33
C LEU A 294 5.18 -14.31 -6.51
N ASP A 295 4.43 -13.98 -7.56
CA ASP A 295 4.32 -14.81 -8.78
C ASP A 295 5.42 -14.56 -9.82
#